data_AF-A0A6B3LVX6-F1
#
_entry.id   AF-A0A6B3LVX6-F1
#
_cell.length_a   1.000
_cell.length_b   1.000
_cell.length_c   1.000
_cell.angle_alpha   90.00
_cell.angle_beta   90.00
_cell.angle_gamma   90.00
#
_symmetry.space_group_name_H-M   'P 1'
#
loop_
_entity.id
_entity.type
_entity.pdbx_description
1 polymer ?
#
loop_
_entity_poly.entity_id
_entity_poly.type
_entity_poly.pdbx_seq_one_letter_code
_entity_poly.pdbx_strand_id
1 'polypeptide(L)'
;MFPEGTLYTTRFADMHKSCPCCGQIFEPEVGYYYGAMYVSFGFNVAIFLVSLFVLYQFVEEVTMAMMIGVIAVTVVGFLPVIFRLSRAVWIHIFIRYEGPCKEISENAAA
;
A
#
# COMPACT_ATOMS: atom_id res chain seq x y z
N MET A 1 -0.54 -9.19 7.62
CA MET A 1 -1.72 -8.42 7.16
C MET A 1 -2.37 -9.07 5.95
N PHE A 2 -1.70 -9.18 4.82
CA PHE A 2 -2.22 -9.82 3.60
C PHE A 2 -1.73 -11.29 3.46
N PRO A 3 -2.51 -12.19 2.85
CA PRO A 3 -2.06 -13.55 2.53
C PRO A 3 -0.85 -13.56 1.58
N GLU A 4 0.05 -14.52 1.76
CA GLU A 4 1.21 -14.69 0.88
C GLU A 4 0.78 -15.10 -0.54
N GLY A 5 1.58 -14.73 -1.55
CA GLY A 5 1.33 -15.10 -2.96
C GLY A 5 0.12 -14.42 -3.64
N THR A 6 -0.63 -13.56 -2.94
CA THR A 6 -1.86 -12.96 -3.48
C THR A 6 -1.69 -11.58 -4.12
N LEU A 7 -0.46 -11.04 -4.17
CA LEU A 7 -0.21 -9.64 -4.57
C LEU A 7 -0.75 -9.30 -5.97
N TYR A 8 -0.41 -10.08 -7.00
CA TYR A 8 -0.86 -9.86 -8.38
C TYR A 8 -1.95 -10.86 -8.80
N THR A 9 -2.98 -11.00 -7.95
CA THR A 9 -4.11 -11.90 -8.17
C THR A 9 -5.43 -11.14 -7.99
N THR A 10 -6.56 -11.73 -8.36
CA THR A 10 -7.89 -11.15 -8.09
C THR A 10 -8.21 -11.03 -6.59
N ARG A 11 -7.42 -11.72 -5.74
CA ARG A 11 -7.51 -11.70 -4.27
C ARG A 11 -6.52 -10.73 -3.62
N PHE A 12 -5.99 -9.77 -4.38
CA PHE A 12 -4.99 -8.83 -3.85
C PHE A 12 -5.49 -8.00 -2.66
N ALA A 13 -6.81 -7.78 -2.57
CA ALA A 13 -7.45 -7.02 -1.52
C ALA A 13 -7.78 -7.86 -0.26
N ASP A 14 -7.64 -9.19 -0.32
CA ASP A 14 -7.94 -10.07 0.81
C ASP A 14 -6.98 -9.80 1.97
N MET A 15 -7.53 -9.74 3.18
CA MET A 15 -6.79 -9.48 4.41
C MET A 15 -7.13 -10.54 5.45
N HIS A 16 -6.17 -10.87 6.30
CA HIS A 16 -6.45 -11.67 7.50
C HIS A 16 -7.38 -10.88 8.43
N LYS A 17 -8.16 -11.58 9.26
CA LYS A 17 -9.03 -10.93 10.25
C LYS A 17 -8.23 -10.23 11.36
N SER A 18 -7.20 -10.90 11.85
CA SER A 18 -6.31 -10.40 12.89
C SER A 18 -4.86 -10.84 12.65
N CYS A 19 -3.94 -10.16 13.32
CA CYS A 19 -2.54 -10.54 13.36
C CYS A 19 -2.38 -11.83 14.18
N PRO A 20 -1.73 -12.89 13.64
CA PRO A 20 -1.52 -14.13 14.39
C PRO A 20 -0.51 -13.99 15.54
N CYS A 21 0.26 -12.90 15.59
CA CYS A 21 1.28 -12.67 16.61
C CYS A 21 0.74 -11.92 17.84
N CYS A 22 0.14 -10.74 17.64
CA CYS A 22 -0.37 -9.89 18.73
C CYS A 22 -1.90 -9.86 18.83
N GLY A 23 -2.63 -10.53 17.93
CA GLY A 23 -4.10 -10.50 17.92
C GLY A 23 -4.73 -9.22 17.37
N GLN A 24 -3.94 -8.22 16.96
CA GLN A 24 -4.44 -6.96 16.41
C GLN A 24 -5.42 -7.19 15.24
N ILE A 25 -6.64 -6.69 15.38
CA ILE A 25 -7.67 -6.74 14.33
C ILE A 25 -7.26 -5.76 13.22
N PHE A 26 -7.18 -6.26 11.97
CA PHE A 26 -6.72 -5.43 10.85
C PHE A 26 -7.79 -4.45 10.35
N GLU A 27 -9.07 -4.70 10.64
CA GLU A 27 -10.16 -3.78 10.35
C GLU A 27 -10.95 -3.54 11.65
N PRO A 28 -10.48 -2.64 12.53
CA PRO A 28 -11.08 -2.42 13.86
C PRO A 28 -12.52 -1.90 13.78
N GLU A 29 -12.83 -1.11 12.75
CA GLU A 29 -14.14 -0.52 12.49
C GLU A 29 -14.51 -0.66 11.02
N VAL A 30 -15.82 -0.68 10.73
CA VAL A 30 -16.31 -0.74 9.35
C VAL A 30 -15.88 0.52 8.59
N GLY A 31 -15.21 0.34 7.45
CA GLY A 31 -14.70 1.47 6.67
C GLY A 31 -13.44 2.13 7.22
N TYR A 32 -12.73 1.51 8.18
CA TYR A 32 -11.47 2.01 8.73
C TYR A 32 -10.47 2.51 7.67
N TYR A 33 -10.43 1.84 6.51
CA TYR A 33 -9.51 2.15 5.41
C TYR A 33 -9.99 3.25 4.44
N TYR A 34 -11.05 4.00 4.74
CA TYR A 34 -11.41 5.18 3.95
C TYR A 34 -10.26 6.20 3.92
N GLY A 35 -9.55 6.37 5.03
CA GLY A 35 -8.39 7.24 5.08
C GLY A 35 -7.19 6.77 4.25
N ALA A 36 -7.03 5.45 4.09
CA ALA A 36 -6.00 4.88 3.22
C ALA A 36 -6.19 5.27 1.75
N MET A 37 -7.41 5.68 1.33
CA MET A 37 -7.63 6.24 0.00
C MET A 37 -6.84 7.55 -0.22
N TYR A 38 -6.74 8.40 0.80
CA TYR A 38 -5.94 9.64 0.71
C TYR A 38 -4.43 9.34 0.67
N VAL A 39 -3.98 8.31 1.38
CA VAL A 39 -2.60 7.83 1.29
C VAL A 39 -2.29 7.32 -0.13
N SER A 40 -3.22 6.57 -0.73
CA SER A 40 -3.14 6.12 -2.13
C SER A 40 -3.08 7.30 -3.11
N PHE A 41 -3.88 8.34 -2.88
CA PHE A 41 -3.82 9.56 -3.68
C PHE A 41 -2.43 10.20 -3.61
N GLY A 42 -1.83 10.31 -2.42
CA GLY A 42 -0.45 10.79 -2.24
C GLY A 42 0.57 9.97 -3.05
N PHE A 43 0.47 8.65 -3.03
CA PHE A 43 1.33 7.79 -3.86
C PHE A 43 1.13 8.03 -5.36
N ASN A 44 -0.11 8.19 -5.83
CA ASN A 44 -0.39 8.47 -7.24
C ASN A 44 0.15 9.84 -7.68
N VAL A 45 0.08 10.86 -6.82
CA VAL A 45 0.71 12.16 -7.09
C VAL A 45 2.23 12.02 -7.18
N ALA A 46 2.86 11.25 -6.29
CA ALA A 46 4.28 10.98 -6.36
C ALA A 46 4.66 10.25 -7.66
N ILE A 47 3.90 9.22 -8.05
CA ILE A 47 4.09 8.50 -9.33
C ILE A 47 3.96 9.45 -10.52
N PHE A 48 2.98 10.35 -10.52
CA PHE A 48 2.81 11.35 -11.57
C PHE A 48 4.07 12.23 -11.70
N LEU A 49 4.53 12.81 -10.59
CA LEU A 49 5.70 13.70 -10.58
C LEU A 49 6.98 12.98 -11.03
N VAL A 50 7.19 11.75 -10.55
CA VAL A 50 8.33 10.92 -10.95
C VAL A 50 8.24 10.55 -12.43
N SER A 51 7.07 10.16 -12.92
CA SER A 51 6.86 9.81 -14.33
C SER A 51 7.13 11.01 -15.24
N LEU A 52 6.67 12.20 -14.85
CA LEU A 52 6.93 13.44 -15.56
C LEU A 52 8.43 13.76 -15.59
N PHE A 53 9.09 13.70 -14.43
CA PHE A 53 10.52 13.94 -14.31
C PHE A 53 11.32 12.98 -15.21
N VAL A 54 11.01 11.68 -15.16
CA VAL A 54 11.65 10.66 -15.98
C VAL A 54 11.44 10.95 -17.46
N LEU A 55 10.21 11.21 -17.91
CA LEU A 55 9.92 11.51 -19.32
C LEU A 55 10.74 12.69 -19.84
N TYR A 56 10.88 13.76 -19.05
CA TYR A 56 11.71 14.91 -19.41
C TYR A 56 13.21 14.60 -19.55
N GLN A 57 13.72 13.54 -18.90
CA GLN A 57 15.13 13.16 -19.04
C GLN A 57 15.40 12.34 -20.32
N PHE A 58 14.39 11.66 -20.86
CA PHE A 58 14.57 10.71 -21.96
C PHE A 58 14.01 11.22 -23.30
N VAL A 59 13.20 12.28 -23.31
CA VAL A 59 12.49 12.77 -24.50
C VAL A 59 12.55 14.29 -24.54
N GLU A 60 12.82 14.87 -25.71
CA GLU A 60 12.84 16.33 -25.91
C GLU A 60 11.46 16.97 -25.73
N GLU A 61 10.41 16.32 -26.25
CA GLU A 61 9.03 16.81 -26.15
C GLU A 61 8.11 15.76 -25.51
N VAL A 62 7.51 16.11 -24.37
CA VAL A 62 6.57 15.23 -23.66
C VAL A 62 5.16 15.47 -24.20
N THR A 63 4.63 14.52 -24.95
CA THR A 63 3.24 14.57 -25.42
C THR A 63 2.25 14.10 -24.36
N MET A 64 1.00 14.56 -24.44
CA MET A 64 -0.08 14.11 -23.54
C MET A 64 -0.32 12.61 -23.63
N ALA A 65 -0.25 12.02 -24.82
CA ALA A 65 -0.42 10.58 -25.02
C ALA A 65 0.67 9.76 -24.31
N MET A 66 1.92 10.22 -24.35
CA MET A 66 3.03 9.58 -23.64
C MET A 66 2.84 9.65 -22.12
N MET A 67 2.45 10.82 -21.61
CA MET A 67 2.19 11.00 -20.18
C MET A 67 1.06 10.09 -19.70
N ILE A 68 -0.08 10.08 -20.40
CA ILE A 68 -1.22 9.20 -20.08
C ILE A 68 -0.81 7.74 -20.15
N GLY A 69 -0.07 7.33 -21.19
CA GLY A 69 0.39 5.95 -21.36
C GLY A 69 1.29 5.49 -20.21
N VAL A 70 2.30 6.29 -19.86
CA VAL A 70 3.23 5.96 -18.76
C VAL A 70 2.51 5.89 -17.43
N ILE A 71 1.65 6.86 -17.12
CA ILE A 71 0.89 6.88 -15.87
C ILE A 71 -0.06 5.68 -15.82
N ALA A 72 -0.81 5.41 -16.88
CA ALA A 72 -1.75 4.29 -16.92
C ALA A 72 -1.04 2.95 -16.70
N VAL A 73 0.05 2.71 -17.43
CA VAL A 73 0.86 1.48 -17.28
C VAL A 73 1.43 1.37 -15.86
N THR A 74 1.97 2.45 -15.32
CA THR A 74 2.58 2.45 -13.98
C THR A 74 1.54 2.24 -12.90
N VAL A 75 0.44 3.00 -12.91
CA VAL A 75 -0.60 2.91 -11.87
C VAL A 75 -1.30 1.56 -11.93
N VAL A 76 -1.63 1.04 -13.12
CA VAL A 76 -2.24 -0.30 -13.25
C VAL A 76 -1.26 -1.39 -12.84
N GLY A 77 0.00 -1.30 -13.26
CA GLY A 77 1.05 -2.25 -12.91
C GLY A 77 1.40 -2.27 -11.43
N PHE A 78 1.28 -1.14 -10.72
CA PHE A 78 1.52 -1.04 -9.29
C PHE A 78 0.25 -0.99 -8.44
N LEU A 79 -0.94 -1.15 -9.04
CA LEU A 79 -2.24 -1.06 -8.35
C LEU A 79 -2.30 -1.87 -7.05
N PRO A 80 -2.00 -3.18 -7.04
CA PRO A 80 -2.10 -3.96 -5.80
C PRO A 80 -1.04 -3.57 -4.77
N VAL A 81 0.13 -3.10 -5.22
CA VAL A 81 1.20 -2.62 -4.35
C VAL A 81 0.77 -1.35 -3.64
N ILE A 82 0.29 -0.35 -4.40
CA ILE A 82 -0.18 0.94 -3.85
C ILE A 82 -1.35 0.69 -2.89
N PHE A 83 -2.29 -0.19 -3.25
CA PHE A 83 -3.40 -0.55 -2.38
C PHE A 83 -2.93 -1.11 -1.03
N ARG A 84 -2.03 -2.10 -1.04
CA ARG A 84 -1.54 -2.73 0.19
C ARG A 84 -0.70 -1.78 1.04
N LEU A 85 0.19 -1.01 0.41
CA LEU A 85 1.02 -0.03 1.09
C LEU A 85 0.17 1.07 1.73
N SER A 86 -0.83 1.57 1.03
CA SER A 86 -1.72 2.61 1.56
C SER A 86 -2.43 2.16 2.83
N ARG A 87 -2.93 0.92 2.85
CA ARG A 87 -3.55 0.32 4.04
C ARG A 87 -2.54 0.05 5.15
N ALA A 88 -1.35 -0.45 4.83
CA ALA A 88 -0.29 -0.69 5.80
C ALA A 88 0.17 0.62 6.46
N VAL A 89 0.39 1.68 5.68
CA VAL A 89 0.74 3.01 6.21
C VAL A 89 -0.38 3.54 7.08
N TRP A 90 -1.65 3.44 6.64
CA TRP A 90 -2.79 3.92 7.41
C TRP A 90 -2.89 3.26 8.78
N ILE A 91 -2.85 1.92 8.85
CA ILE A 91 -2.92 1.24 10.16
C ILE A 91 -1.73 1.60 11.05
N HIS A 92 -0.53 1.79 10.50
CA HIS A 92 0.65 2.20 11.28
C HIS A 92 0.60 3.64 11.80
N ILE A 93 -0.23 4.52 11.23
CA ILE A 93 -0.43 5.89 11.74
C ILE A 93 -1.21 5.86 13.06
N PHE A 94 -2.22 4.99 13.16
CA PHE A 94 -3.13 4.96 14.32
C PHE A 94 -2.84 3.85 15.31
N ILE A 95 -2.22 2.76 14.87
CA ILE A 95 -1.94 1.57 15.69
C ILE A 95 -0.44 1.47 15.89
N ARG A 96 -0.03 1.52 17.15
CA ARG A 96 1.37 1.43 17.54
C ARG A 96 1.90 0.02 17.28
N TYR A 97 3.13 -0.03 16.81
CA TYR A 97 3.84 -1.28 16.62
C TYR A 97 4.32 -1.82 17.99
N GLU A 98 3.95 -3.06 18.30
CA GLU A 98 4.28 -3.73 19.58
C GLU A 98 5.61 -4.49 19.55
N GLY A 99 6.35 -4.44 18.44
CA GLY A 99 7.62 -5.13 18.28
C GLY A 99 7.52 -6.43 17.46
N PRO A 100 8.65 -7.14 17.31
CA PRO A 100 8.71 -8.41 16.60
C PRO A 100 7.89 -9.51 17.28
N CYS A 101 7.28 -10.38 16.48
CA CYS A 101 6.43 -11.49 16.95
C CYS A 101 7.09 -12.36 18.04
N LYS A 102 8.41 -12.59 17.94
CA LYS A 102 9.19 -13.37 18.91
C LYS A 102 9.19 -12.72 20.30
N GLU A 103 9.43 -11.41 20.35
CA GLU A 103 9.49 -10.64 21.60
C GLU A 103 8.11 -10.56 22.29
N ILE A 104 7.04 -10.44 21.51
CA ILE A 104 5.66 -10.44 22.04
C ILE A 104 5.33 -11.77 22.74
N SER A 105 5.75 -12.90 22.16
CA SER A 105 5.52 -14.21 22.78
C SER A 105 6.31 -14.44 24.06
N GLU A 106 7.52 -13.88 24.17
CA GLU A 106 8.37 -13.99 25.35
C GLU A 106 7.82 -13.14 26.50
N ASN A 107 7.39 -11.91 26.21
CA ASN A 107 6.76 -11.01 27.19
C ASN A 107 5.40 -11.50 27.68
N ALA A 108 4.69 -12.31 26.90
CA ALA A 108 3.41 -12.92 27.30
C ALA A 108 3.59 -14.18 28.16
N ALA A 109 4.78 -14.79 28.16
CA ALA A 109 5.10 -16.00 28.91
C ALA A 109 5.81 -15.73 30.24
N ALA A 110 6.29 -14.50 30.45
CA ALA A 110 6.85 -13.99 31.71
C ALA A 110 5.75 -13.44 32.63
#